data_AF-M0B477-F1
#
_entry.id   AF-M0B477-F1
#
_cell.length_a   1.000
_cell.length_b   1.000
_cell.length_c   1.000
_cell.angle_alpha   90.00
_cell.angle_beta   90.00
_cell.angle_gamma   90.00
#
_symmetry.space_group_name_H-M   'P 1'
#
loop_
_entity.id
_entity.type
_entity.pdbx_description
1 polymer ?
#
loop_
_entity_poly.entity_id
_entity_poly.type
_entity_poly.pdbx_seq_one_letter_code
_entity_poly.pdbx_strand_id
1 'polypeptide(L)'
;MAITQSDHSGAARVELTDEIEIGQAVDDLPDDATCEVTFRGKPGAFTIEIRFVGKRWIIEGSGSTAELTGVFGERNAAKPERVPGWMHKVLESMDVTEISVQR
;
A
#
# COMPACT_ATOMS: atom_id res chain seq x y z
N MET A 1 12.31 -3.57 20.55
CA MET A 1 12.28 -3.79 19.08
C MET A 1 13.52 -3.12 18.51
N ALA A 2 14.34 -3.86 17.76
CA ALA A 2 15.61 -3.36 17.23
C ALA A 2 15.45 -3.06 15.74
N ILE A 3 15.59 -1.79 15.38
CA ILE A 3 15.51 -1.31 14.00
C ILE A 3 16.88 -1.58 13.37
N THR A 4 16.97 -2.56 12.47
CA THR A 4 18.17 -2.75 11.65
C THR A 4 18.03 -1.88 10.40
N GLN A 5 18.64 -0.70 10.45
CA GLN A 5 18.69 0.25 9.34
C GLN A 5 19.99 0.04 8.57
N SER A 6 19.90 -0.47 7.34
CA SER A 6 21.04 -0.56 6.43
C SER A 6 21.08 0.69 5.56
N ASP A 7 21.96 1.62 5.89
CA ASP A 7 22.16 2.88 5.16
C ASP A 7 23.16 2.67 3.99
N HIS A 8 22.74 2.92 2.75
CA HIS A 8 23.64 2.92 1.59
C HIS A 8 23.47 4.23 0.80
N SER A 9 24.50 5.08 0.87
CA SER A 9 24.50 6.43 0.32
C SER A 9 24.73 6.44 -1.20
N GLY A 10 23.66 6.68 -1.95
CA GLY A 10 23.69 7.02 -3.37
C GLY A 10 22.28 7.30 -3.87
N ALA A 11 21.89 8.59 -3.97
CA ALA A 11 20.53 9.06 -4.30
C ALA A 11 19.44 8.09 -3.81
N ALA A 12 19.42 7.91 -2.47
CA ALA A 12 18.92 6.70 -1.85
C ALA A 12 17.44 6.48 -2.18
N ARG A 13 17.18 5.53 -3.09
CA ARG A 13 15.89 4.86 -3.17
C ARG A 13 15.71 4.15 -1.84
N VAL A 14 14.94 4.76 -0.95
CA VAL A 14 14.52 4.14 0.30
C VAL A 14 13.44 3.13 -0.07
N GLU A 15 13.77 1.84 0.05
CA GLU A 15 12.82 0.74 -0.09
C GLU A 15 12.53 0.22 1.30
N LEU A 16 11.33 0.52 1.80
CA LEU A 16 10.81 0.03 3.06
C LEU A 16 9.83 -1.11 2.73
N THR A 17 10.13 -2.29 3.26
CA THR A 17 9.24 -3.45 3.23
C THR A 17 8.81 -3.71 4.67
N ASP A 18 7.50 -3.63 4.90
CA ASP A 18 6.90 -3.88 6.21
C ASP A 18 5.78 -4.91 6.05
N GLU A 19 5.55 -5.69 7.10
CA GLU A 19 4.49 -6.71 7.15
C GLU A 19 3.37 -6.21 8.05
N ILE A 20 2.19 -6.00 7.47
CA ILE A 20 1.03 -5.46 8.18
C ILE A 20 -0.02 -6.57 8.34
N GLU A 21 -0.37 -6.84 9.59
CA GLU A 21 -1.48 -7.73 9.94
C GLU A 21 -2.81 -7.00 9.74
N ILE A 22 -3.65 -7.52 8.84
CA ILE A 22 -4.94 -6.90 8.47
C ILE A 22 -6.11 -7.46 9.30
N GLY A 23 -5.85 -8.52 10.08
CA GLY A 23 -6.82 -9.20 10.93
C GLY A 23 -7.62 -8.24 11.79
N GLN A 24 -8.95 -8.40 11.82
CA GLN A 24 -9.95 -7.62 12.58
C GLN A 24 -10.53 -6.35 11.93
N ALA A 25 -10.21 -6.05 10.67
CA ALA A 25 -10.59 -4.80 10.03
C ALA A 25 -11.81 -4.82 9.11
N VAL A 26 -12.03 -5.96 8.47
CA VAL A 26 -12.91 -6.08 7.32
C VAL A 26 -13.54 -7.46 7.38
N ASP A 27 -14.86 -7.52 7.33
CA ASP A 27 -15.66 -8.75 7.45
C ASP A 27 -15.35 -9.82 6.38
N ASP A 28 -14.57 -9.48 5.34
CA ASP A 28 -14.25 -10.33 4.19
C ASP A 28 -12.80 -10.82 4.13
N LEU A 29 -11.98 -10.57 5.16
CA LEU A 29 -10.59 -11.05 5.19
C LEU A 29 -10.38 -12.16 6.22
N PRO A 30 -9.62 -13.22 5.88
CA PRO A 30 -9.15 -14.18 6.88
C PRO A 30 -8.43 -13.47 8.02
N ASP A 31 -8.60 -13.96 9.24
CA ASP A 31 -8.02 -13.33 10.45
C ASP A 31 -6.49 -13.16 10.38
N ASP A 32 -5.80 -14.00 9.60
CA ASP A 32 -4.33 -13.96 9.41
C ASP A 32 -3.91 -13.44 8.02
N ALA A 33 -4.71 -12.59 7.38
CA ALA A 33 -4.38 -12.06 6.07
C ALA A 33 -3.20 -11.08 6.14
N THR A 34 -2.10 -11.41 5.45
CA THR A 34 -0.91 -10.56 5.32
C THR A 34 -0.83 -9.95 3.92
N CYS A 35 -0.24 -8.76 3.83
CA CYS A 35 0.12 -8.14 2.56
C CYS A 35 1.58 -7.68 2.56
N GLU A 36 2.22 -7.72 1.39
CA GLU A 36 3.52 -7.08 1.21
C GLU A 36 3.29 -5.64 0.75
N VAL A 37 3.92 -4.67 1.42
CA VAL A 37 3.86 -3.26 1.03
C VAL A 37 5.24 -2.78 0.63
N THR A 38 5.34 -2.16 -0.54
CA THR A 38 6.54 -1.48 -1.02
C THR A 38 6.25 0.01 -1.17
N PHE A 39 6.88 0.83 -0.34
CA PHE A 39 6.82 2.28 -0.47
C PHE A 39 7.99 2.80 -1.33
N ARG A 40 7.70 3.70 -2.27
CA ARG A 40 8.69 4.42 -3.07
C ARG A 40 8.28 5.88 -3.17
N GLY A 41 9.13 6.82 -2.78
CA GLY A 41 8.75 8.22 -2.85
C GLY A 41 9.92 9.19 -2.89
N LYS A 42 9.59 10.42 -3.26
CA LYS A 42 10.42 11.63 -3.15
C LYS A 42 9.65 12.67 -2.32
N PRO A 43 10.30 13.72 -1.81
CA PRO A 43 9.59 14.78 -1.12
C PRO A 43 8.42 15.31 -1.98
N GLY A 44 7.19 15.24 -1.44
CA GLY A 44 5.97 15.69 -2.10
C GLY A 44 5.30 14.71 -3.07
N ALA A 45 5.83 13.50 -3.31
CA ALA A 45 5.14 12.49 -4.12
C ALA A 45 5.61 11.07 -3.79
N PHE A 46 4.68 10.13 -3.72
CA PHE A 46 4.98 8.73 -3.43
C PHE A 46 4.12 7.77 -4.26
N THR A 47 4.59 6.52 -4.30
CA THR A 47 3.94 5.37 -4.89
C THR A 47 4.02 4.22 -3.90
N ILE A 48 2.88 3.59 -3.62
CA ILE A 48 2.76 2.42 -2.76
C ILE A 48 2.32 1.26 -3.65
N GLU A 49 3.09 0.18 -3.64
CA GLU A 49 2.71 -1.11 -4.24
C GLU A 49 2.30 -2.05 -3.12
N ILE A 50 1.05 -2.51 -3.13
CA ILE A 50 0.55 -3.52 -2.18
C ILE A 50 0.32 -4.83 -2.92
N ARG A 51 0.89 -5.93 -2.43
CA ARG A 51 0.61 -7.28 -2.92
C ARG A 51 -0.26 -8.00 -1.92
N PHE A 52 -1.45 -8.35 -2.35
CA PHE A 52 -2.46 -8.95 -1.50
C PHE A 52 -3.37 -9.90 -2.29
N VAL A 53 -3.53 -11.13 -1.79
CA VAL A 53 -4.37 -12.19 -2.39
C VAL A 53 -4.09 -12.38 -3.89
N GLY A 54 -2.80 -12.46 -4.27
CA GLY A 54 -2.38 -12.64 -5.67
C GLY A 54 -2.62 -11.43 -6.58
N LYS A 55 -3.07 -10.30 -6.03
CA LYS A 55 -3.23 -9.03 -6.75
C LYS A 55 -2.16 -8.04 -6.32
N ARG A 56 -1.71 -7.23 -7.27
CA ARG A 56 -0.83 -6.09 -7.06
C ARG A 56 -1.61 -4.80 -7.26
N TRP A 57 -1.67 -3.99 -6.22
CA TRP A 57 -2.37 -2.71 -6.16
C TRP A 57 -1.34 -1.59 -6.21
N ILE A 58 -1.55 -0.61 -7.08
CA ILE A 58 -0.67 0.55 -7.24
C ILE A 58 -1.43 1.79 -6.81
N ILE A 59 -0.86 2.49 -5.85
CA ILE A 59 -1.42 3.69 -5.22
C ILE A 59 -0.40 4.80 -5.40
N GLU A 60 -0.82 5.94 -5.92
CA GLU A 60 0.04 7.11 -6.08
C GLU A 60 -0.52 8.26 -5.25
N GLY A 61 0.35 9.01 -4.58
CA GLY A 61 -0.10 10.06 -3.68
C GLY A 61 0.90 11.18 -3.47
N SER A 62 0.44 12.20 -2.77
CA SER A 62 1.18 13.39 -2.41
C SER A 62 0.70 13.92 -1.07
N GLY A 63 1.62 14.12 -0.12
CA GLY A 63 1.25 14.51 1.24
C GLY A 63 0.42 13.43 1.94
N SER A 64 -0.79 13.77 2.38
CA SER A 64 -1.72 12.86 3.05
C SER A 64 -2.81 12.28 2.13
N THR A 65 -2.73 12.57 0.82
CA THR A 65 -3.73 12.14 -0.17
C THR A 65 -3.15 11.13 -1.15
N ALA A 66 -3.96 10.18 -1.59
CA ALA A 66 -3.58 9.15 -2.54
C ALA A 66 -4.74 8.73 -3.47
N GLU A 67 -4.37 8.11 -4.58
CA GLU A 67 -5.28 7.55 -5.56
C GLU A 67 -4.88 6.11 -5.89
N LEU A 68 -5.85 5.21 -5.95
CA LEU A 68 -5.68 3.88 -6.51
C LEU A 68 -5.59 3.98 -8.03
N THR A 69 -4.37 3.95 -8.57
CA THR A 69 -4.08 4.13 -10.00
C THR A 69 -4.05 2.83 -10.77
N GLY A 70 -3.89 1.68 -10.11
CA GLY A 70 -3.86 0.38 -10.81
C GLY A 70 -4.12 -0.83 -9.93
N VAL A 71 -4.69 -1.86 -10.53
CA VAL A 71 -4.83 -3.20 -9.95
C VAL A 71 -4.40 -4.21 -11.01
N PHE A 72 -3.51 -5.13 -10.67
CA PHE A 72 -2.94 -6.14 -11.57
C PHE A 72 -3.04 -7.53 -10.91
N GLY A 73 -3.19 -8.60 -11.70
CA GLY A 73 -3.35 -9.97 -11.20
C GLY A 73 -3.80 -10.95 -12.29
N GLU A 74 -3.84 -12.26 -11.99
CA GLU A 74 -4.25 -13.28 -12.96
C GLU A 74 -5.77 -13.32 -13.13
N ARG A 75 -6.26 -12.94 -14.33
CA ARG A 75 -7.67 -12.84 -14.76
C ARG A 75 -8.51 -11.82 -13.95
N ASN A 76 -8.94 -10.75 -14.63
CA ASN A 76 -9.89 -9.72 -14.14
C ASN A 76 -9.38 -8.81 -13.01
N ALA A 77 -8.17 -8.28 -13.16
CA ALA A 77 -7.69 -7.17 -12.35
C ALA A 77 -8.31 -5.84 -12.84
N ALA A 78 -9.62 -5.68 -12.66
CA ALA A 78 -10.27 -4.39 -12.83
C ALA A 78 -10.08 -3.54 -11.57
N LYS A 79 -9.92 -2.22 -11.73
CA LYS A 79 -10.02 -1.32 -10.59
C LYS A 79 -11.42 -1.45 -9.98
N PRO A 80 -11.54 -1.57 -8.65
CA PRO A 80 -12.86 -1.56 -8.02
C PRO A 80 -13.50 -0.18 -8.17
N GLU A 81 -14.83 -0.10 -8.11
CA GLU A 81 -15.55 1.20 -8.12
C GLU A 81 -15.29 2.03 -6.85
N ARG A 82 -14.84 1.38 -5.78
CA ARG A 82 -14.56 1.97 -4.47
C ARG A 82 -13.28 1.38 -3.89
N VAL A 83 -12.60 2.17 -3.07
CA VAL A 83 -11.42 1.72 -2.34
C VAL A 83 -11.85 0.61 -1.37
N PRO A 84 -11.18 -0.55 -1.36
CA PRO A 84 -11.48 -1.61 -0.39
C PRO A 84 -11.21 -1.15 1.05
N GLY A 85 -12.08 -1.52 1.99
CA GLY A 85 -11.96 -1.11 3.41
C GLY A 85 -10.61 -1.46 4.04
N TRP A 86 -10.01 -2.60 3.66
CA TRP A 86 -8.73 -3.05 4.20
C TRP A 86 -7.57 -2.13 3.82
N MET A 87 -7.68 -1.48 2.65
CA MET A 87 -6.65 -0.59 2.13
C MET A 87 -6.54 0.67 2.98
N HIS A 88 -7.65 1.14 3.57
CA HIS A 88 -7.63 2.28 4.48
C HIS A 88 -6.72 2.02 5.69
N LYS A 89 -6.77 0.82 6.29
CA LYS A 89 -5.90 0.49 7.43
C LYS A 89 -4.42 0.42 7.06
N VAL A 90 -4.11 -0.19 5.92
CA VAL A 90 -2.73 -0.29 5.42
C VAL A 90 -2.14 1.09 5.11
N LEU A 91 -2.98 2.02 4.66
CA LEU A 91 -2.58 3.38 4.30
C LEU A 91 -2.53 4.32 5.49
N GLU A 92 -3.39 4.12 6.50
CA GLU A 92 -3.37 4.87 7.75
C GLU A 92 -2.04 4.67 8.50
N SER A 93 -1.45 3.46 8.47
CA SER A 93 -0.12 3.23 9.03
C SER A 93 1.01 3.93 8.25
N MET A 94 0.71 4.52 7.10
CA MET A 94 1.63 5.28 6.24
C MET A 94 1.28 6.77 6.18
N ASP A 95 0.48 7.29 7.13
CA ASP A 95 0.02 8.69 7.20
C ASP A 95 -0.81 9.15 5.98
N VAL A 96 -1.40 8.21 5.22
CA VAL A 96 -2.30 8.51 4.11
C VAL A 96 -3.75 8.47 4.62
N THR A 97 -4.36 9.64 4.75
CA THR A 97 -5.69 9.80 5.36
C THR A 97 -6.82 9.86 4.34
N GLU A 98 -6.52 10.28 3.10
CA GLU A 98 -7.50 10.38 2.02
C GLU A 98 -7.09 9.49 0.86
N ILE A 99 -7.95 8.55 0.47
CA ILE A 99 -7.74 7.72 -0.72
C ILE A 99 -8.99 7.68 -1.60
N SER A 100 -8.79 7.79 -2.91
CA SER A 100 -9.84 7.66 -3.92
C SER A 100 -9.45 6.67 -5.02
N VAL A 101 -10.40 6.31 -5.90
CA VAL A 101 -10.11 5.52 -7.10
C VAL A 101 -9.97 6.45 -8.28
N GLN A 102 -8.84 6.37 -8.99
CA GLN A 102 -8.61 7.13 -10.22
C GLN A 102 -9.56 6.62 -11.31
N ARG A 103 -10.48 7.50 -11.73
CA ARG A 103 -11.49 7.25 -12.77
C ARG A 103 -10.89 7.17 -14.17
#